data_AF-A0AA37GQC4-F1
#
_entry.id   AF-A0AA37GQC4-F1
#
_cell.length_a   1.000
_cell.length_b   1.000
_cell.length_c   1.000
_cell.angle_alpha   90.00
_cell.angle_beta   90.00
_cell.angle_gamma   90.00
#
_symmetry.space_group_name_H-M   'P 1'
#
loop_
_entity.id
_entity.type
_entity.pdbx_description
1 polymer ?
#
loop_
_entity_poly.entity_id
_entity_poly.type
_entity_poly.pdbx_seq_one_letter_code
_entity_poly.pdbx_strand_id
1 'polypeptide(L)'
;MILILFKARKASQAMKIIPLNSIGASITTLLLSQTAFFSLGGSNSIGSIDIPNGYNGVKTWSAIGVPAQVIAANWAGSLWWACAGLTLLFASLQNEKTSYSSNKRSLSHQRAYLRHLGSLTLFRGTSTLALMGSCLNLHINRDPALWTKLAPSFVFAGVWSVFIHPFTNGIFCSCVWWAVTSL
;
A
#
# COMPACT_ATOMS: atom_id res chain seq x y z
N MET A 1 -3.34 -11.65 15.58
CA MET A 1 -3.53 -11.34 14.14
C MET A 1 -4.98 -11.52 13.67
N ILE A 2 -5.64 -12.67 13.88
CA ILE A 2 -7.03 -12.94 13.44
C ILE A 2 -8.08 -11.97 14.00
N LEU A 3 -8.01 -11.58 15.28
CA LEU A 3 -8.95 -10.61 15.87
C LEU A 3 -8.83 -9.20 15.27
N ILE A 4 -7.63 -8.81 14.85
CA ILE A 4 -7.38 -7.52 14.17
C ILE A 4 -8.01 -7.55 12.78
N LEU A 5 -7.94 -8.68 12.07
CA LEU A 5 -8.59 -8.86 10.76
C LEU A 5 -10.13 -8.80 10.87
N PHE A 6 -10.72 -9.38 11.92
CA PHE A 6 -12.17 -9.27 12.14
C PHE A 6 -12.62 -7.84 12.48
N LYS A 7 -11.87 -7.12 13.33
CA LYS A 7 -12.14 -5.71 13.62
C LYS A 7 -11.93 -4.82 12.39
N ALA A 8 -10.88 -5.05 11.62
CA ALA A 8 -10.59 -4.33 10.38
C ALA A 8 -11.62 -4.62 9.28
N ARG A 9 -12.16 -5.85 9.22
CA ARG A 9 -13.29 -6.19 8.35
C ARG A 9 -14.55 -5.43 8.75
N LYS A 10 -14.93 -5.38 10.04
CA LYS A 10 -16.07 -4.57 10.50
C LYS A 10 -15.89 -3.08 10.19
N ALA A 11 -14.68 -2.54 10.38
CA ALA A 11 -14.37 -1.15 10.06
C ALA A 11 -14.50 -0.84 8.55
N SER A 12 -14.01 -1.75 7.68
CA SER A 12 -14.20 -1.63 6.24
C SER A 12 -15.68 -1.65 5.83
N GLN A 13 -16.50 -2.50 6.46
CA GLN A 13 -17.94 -2.54 6.20
C GLN A 13 -18.65 -1.26 6.69
N ALA A 14 -18.23 -0.70 7.83
CA ALA A 14 -18.78 0.56 8.35
C ALA A 14 -18.48 1.76 7.43
N MET A 15 -17.31 1.77 6.78
CA MET A 15 -16.95 2.85 5.85
C MET A 15 -17.69 2.79 4.51
N LYS A 16 -18.20 1.62 4.10
CA LYS A 16 -19.01 1.49 2.87
C LYS A 16 -20.38 2.18 2.97
N ILE A 17 -20.84 2.45 4.19
CA ILE A 17 -22.13 3.10 4.45
C ILE A 17 -22.05 4.61 4.18
N ILE A 18 -20.85 5.18 4.18
CA ILE A 18 -20.61 6.59 3.90
C ILE A 18 -20.54 6.77 2.37
N PRO A 19 -21.25 7.75 1.77
CA PRO A 19 -21.14 8.03 0.35
C PRO A 19 -19.80 8.72 0.06
N LEU A 20 -18.73 7.94 -0.08
CA LEU A 20 -17.43 8.46 -0.49
C LEU A 20 -17.33 8.59 -2.02
N ASN A 21 -16.78 9.71 -2.48
CA ASN A 21 -16.31 9.86 -3.86
C ASN A 21 -15.04 9.01 -4.10
N SER A 22 -14.73 8.70 -5.37
CA SER A 22 -13.57 7.88 -5.76
C SER A 22 -12.24 8.40 -5.18
N ILE A 23 -12.03 9.72 -5.16
CA ILE A 23 -10.83 10.34 -4.56
C ILE A 23 -10.83 10.18 -3.04
N GLY A 24 -11.98 10.34 -2.39
CA GLY A 24 -12.12 10.13 -0.95
C GLY A 24 -11.70 8.73 -0.55
N ALA A 25 -12.15 7.71 -1.30
CA ALA A 25 -11.73 6.33 -1.09
C ALA A 25 -10.21 6.15 -1.22
N SER A 26 -9.57 6.81 -2.19
CA SER A 26 -8.11 6.80 -2.35
C SER A 26 -7.38 7.41 -1.15
N ILE A 27 -7.82 8.58 -0.68
CA ILE A 27 -7.20 9.27 0.45
C ILE A 27 -7.36 8.45 1.74
N THR A 28 -8.55 7.90 1.98
CA THR A 28 -8.79 7.02 3.14
C THR A 28 -7.89 5.78 3.09
N THR A 29 -7.78 5.13 1.94
CA THR A 29 -6.90 3.97 1.75
C THR A 29 -5.46 4.32 2.05
N LEU A 30 -5.00 5.47 1.55
CA LEU A 30 -3.64 5.96 1.74
C LEU A 30 -3.36 6.24 3.22
N LEU A 31 -4.21 7.01 3.90
CA LEU A 31 -4.04 7.33 5.31
C LEU A 31 -4.06 6.08 6.19
N LEU A 32 -5.04 5.18 5.99
CA LEU A 32 -5.16 3.99 6.85
C LEU A 32 -4.05 2.97 6.58
N SER A 33 -3.54 2.88 5.35
CA SER A 33 -2.38 2.03 5.06
C SER A 33 -1.10 2.52 5.74
N GLN A 34 -0.89 3.84 5.85
CA GLN A 34 0.22 4.42 6.60
C GLN A 34 0.01 4.24 8.11
N THR A 35 -1.17 4.56 8.62
CA THR A 35 -1.48 4.40 10.05
C THR A 35 -1.34 2.94 10.51
N ALA A 36 -1.77 1.98 9.68
CA ALA A 36 -1.65 0.56 9.99
C ALA A 36 -0.19 0.08 9.98
N PHE A 37 0.67 0.67 9.15
CA PHE A 37 2.09 0.36 9.16
C PHE A 37 2.73 0.76 10.49
N PHE A 38 2.53 2.01 10.92
CA PHE A 38 3.10 2.50 12.17
C PHE A 38 2.46 1.86 13.41
N SER A 39 1.16 1.55 13.38
CA SER A 39 0.48 0.93 14.52
C SER A 39 0.88 -0.52 14.77
N LEU A 40 1.39 -1.22 13.74
CA LEU A 40 1.96 -2.56 13.87
C LEU A 40 3.44 -2.53 14.30
N GLY A 41 3.99 -1.37 14.68
CA GLY A 41 5.37 -1.22 15.13
C GLY A 41 6.37 -1.01 14.01
N GLY A 42 5.90 -0.83 12.77
CA GLY A 42 6.77 -0.48 11.64
C GLY A 42 7.39 0.90 11.83
N SER A 43 8.68 1.02 11.53
CA SER A 43 9.36 2.30 11.45
C SER A 43 9.91 2.50 10.05
N ASN A 44 10.17 3.74 9.63
CA ASN A 44 10.79 4.02 8.33
C ASN A 44 12.28 3.65 8.31
N SER A 45 12.70 2.56 8.94
CA SER A 45 14.09 2.11 9.03
C SER A 45 14.17 0.61 8.75
N ILE A 46 15.17 0.21 7.97
CA ILE A 46 15.40 -1.19 7.60
C ILE A 46 15.55 -2.11 8.82
N GLY A 47 16.05 -1.57 9.95
CA GLY A 47 16.24 -2.31 11.19
C GLY A 47 14.94 -2.67 11.93
N SER A 48 13.79 -2.14 11.51
CA SER A 48 12.48 -2.53 12.06
C SER A 48 11.81 -3.70 11.34
N ILE A 49 12.45 -4.23 10.29
CA ILE A 49 11.94 -5.42 9.60
C ILE A 49 12.36 -6.64 10.40
N ASP A 50 11.38 -7.33 10.97
CA ASP A 50 11.60 -8.59 11.66
C ASP A 50 11.79 -9.72 10.65
N ILE A 51 13.05 -10.04 10.37
CA ILE A 51 13.45 -11.20 9.57
C ILE A 51 12.97 -12.54 10.18
N PRO A 52 12.93 -12.74 11.52
CA PRO A 52 12.45 -14.00 12.11
C PRO A 52 11.04 -14.39 11.65
N ASN A 53 10.17 -13.43 11.32
CA ASN A 53 8.82 -13.70 10.82
C ASN A 53 8.80 -14.48 9.48
N GLY A 54 9.88 -14.39 8.71
CA GLY A 54 10.05 -15.11 7.44
C GLY A 54 10.31 -16.61 7.58
N TYR A 55 10.63 -17.08 8.79
CA TYR A 55 10.98 -18.49 9.05
C TYR A 55 9.83 -19.29 9.69
N ASN A 56 8.67 -18.67 9.91
CA ASN A 56 7.52 -19.39 10.48
C ASN A 56 7.06 -20.50 9.53
N GLY A 57 7.30 -21.76 9.92
CA GLY A 57 6.88 -22.95 9.14
C GLY A 57 7.84 -23.37 8.02
N VAL A 58 9.02 -22.76 7.90
CA VAL A 58 10.00 -23.08 6.86
C VAL A 58 10.98 -24.15 7.37
N LYS A 59 10.90 -25.37 6.83
CA LYS A 59 11.80 -26.49 7.17
C LYS A 59 13.04 -26.58 6.27
N THR A 60 12.98 -25.99 5.07
CA THR A 60 14.02 -26.01 4.04
C THR A 60 14.30 -24.58 3.56
N TRP A 61 15.56 -24.22 3.36
CA TRP A 61 15.93 -22.90 2.86
C TRP A 61 15.29 -22.63 1.49
N SER A 62 14.51 -21.55 1.39
CA SER A 62 13.90 -21.08 0.15
C SER A 62 14.30 -19.64 -0.10
N ALA A 63 15.01 -19.39 -1.20
CA ALA A 63 15.47 -18.07 -1.60
C ALA A 63 14.33 -17.07 -1.87
N ILE A 64 13.12 -17.56 -2.18
CA ILE A 64 11.95 -16.73 -2.52
C ILE A 64 10.91 -16.76 -1.39
N GLY A 65 10.71 -17.93 -0.76
CA GLY A 65 9.69 -18.11 0.27
C GLY A 65 9.95 -17.27 1.51
N VAL A 66 11.19 -17.26 2.02
CA VAL A 66 11.56 -16.51 3.23
C VAL A 66 11.38 -15.00 3.01
N PRO A 67 11.93 -14.37 1.95
CA PRO A 67 11.72 -12.94 1.72
C PRO A 67 10.25 -12.55 1.51
N ALA A 68 9.49 -13.35 0.76
CA ALA A 68 8.07 -13.08 0.55
C ALA A 68 7.28 -13.09 1.87
N GLN A 69 7.62 -14.01 2.77
CA GLN A 69 6.97 -14.14 4.07
C GLN A 69 7.37 -13.02 5.04
N VAL A 70 8.64 -12.59 5.02
CA VAL A 70 9.06 -11.37 5.74
C VAL A 70 8.25 -10.17 5.26
N ILE A 71 8.07 -10.03 3.94
CA ILE A 71 7.29 -8.93 3.36
C ILE A 71 5.80 -9.01 3.73
N ALA A 72 5.20 -10.20 3.67
CA ALA A 72 3.80 -10.35 4.03
C ALA A 72 3.55 -10.05 5.52
N ALA A 73 4.44 -10.50 6.41
CA ALA A 73 4.27 -10.38 7.86
C ALA A 73 4.50 -8.94 8.36
N ASN A 74 5.58 -8.30 7.92
CA ASN A 74 5.95 -6.96 8.40
C ASN A 74 5.02 -5.86 7.85
N TRP A 75 4.33 -6.13 6.74
CA TRP A 75 3.46 -5.16 6.09
C TRP A 75 2.01 -5.62 5.92
N ALA A 76 1.61 -6.61 6.72
CA ALA A 76 0.26 -7.17 6.71
C ALA A 76 -0.84 -6.10 6.85
N GLY A 77 -0.62 -5.08 7.69
CA GLY A 77 -1.56 -3.99 7.89
C GLY A 77 -1.79 -3.15 6.63
N SER A 78 -0.72 -2.71 5.98
CA SER A 78 -0.80 -1.93 4.74
C SER A 78 -1.35 -2.76 3.58
N LEU A 79 -0.97 -4.04 3.48
CA LEU A 79 -1.50 -4.98 2.48
C LEU A 79 -3.01 -5.20 2.64
N TRP A 80 -3.46 -5.37 3.88
CA TRP A 80 -4.89 -5.49 4.17
C TRP A 80 -5.65 -4.23 3.74
N TRP A 81 -5.13 -3.04 4.06
CA TRP A 81 -5.76 -1.78 3.67
C TRP A 81 -5.74 -1.54 2.16
N ALA A 82 -4.72 -2.01 1.43
CA ALA A 82 -4.72 -1.99 -0.03
C ALA A 82 -5.90 -2.81 -0.61
N CYS A 83 -6.17 -4.00 -0.05
CA CYS A 83 -7.31 -4.81 -0.43
C CYS A 83 -8.65 -4.15 -0.03
N ALA A 84 -8.75 -3.64 1.20
CA ALA A 84 -9.95 -2.97 1.69
C ALA A 84 -10.26 -1.69 0.91
N GLY A 85 -9.24 -0.95 0.49
CA GLY A 85 -9.36 0.23 -0.35
C GLY A 85 -10.00 -0.07 -1.71
N LEU A 86 -9.65 -1.20 -2.32
CA LEU A 86 -10.29 -1.65 -3.55
C LEU A 86 -11.79 -1.91 -3.35
N THR A 87 -12.19 -2.47 -2.20
CA THR A 87 -13.61 -2.67 -1.89
C THR A 87 -14.37 -1.36 -1.64
N LEU A 88 -13.69 -0.32 -1.11
CA LEU A 88 -14.25 1.02 -0.97
C LEU A 88 -14.38 1.71 -2.33
N LEU A 89 -13.43 1.50 -3.24
CA LEU A 89 -13.51 1.98 -4.62
C LEU A 89 -14.68 1.33 -5.37
N PHE A 90 -14.88 0.01 -5.22
CA PHE A 90 -16.04 -0.67 -5.80
C PHE A 90 -17.37 -0.17 -5.21
N ALA A 91 -17.43 0.09 -3.90
CA ALA A 91 -18.61 0.66 -3.26
C ALA A 91 -18.92 2.09 -3.75
N SER A 92 -17.89 2.94 -3.90
CA SER A 92 -18.08 4.30 -4.45
C SER A 92 -18.56 4.27 -5.91
N LEU A 93 -18.00 3.37 -6.73
CA LEU A 93 -18.49 3.18 -8.10
C LEU A 93 -19.90 2.61 -8.18
N GLN A 94 -20.31 1.78 -7.22
CA GLN A 94 -21.68 1.27 -7.14
C GLN A 94 -22.69 2.40 -6.91
N ASN A 95 -22.35 3.40 -6.09
CA ASN A 95 -23.21 4.55 -5.81
C ASN A 95 -23.43 5.43 -7.05
N GLU A 96 -22.47 5.45 -7.99
CA GLU A 96 -22.53 6.22 -9.24
C GLU A 96 -23.31 5.50 -10.37
N LYS A 97 -23.75 4.24 -10.17
CA LYS A 97 -24.33 3.39 -11.23
C LYS A 97 -25.72 3.80 -11.72
N THR A 98 -26.36 4.80 -11.12
CA THR A 98 -27.79 5.06 -11.33
C THR A 98 -28.15 5.64 -12.70
N SER A 99 -27.19 6.06 -13.56
CA SER A 99 -27.52 6.82 -14.78
C SER A 99 -26.71 6.53 -16.05
N TYR A 100 -25.90 5.46 -16.14
CA TYR A 100 -24.90 5.35 -17.23
C TYR A 100 -25.00 4.11 -18.12
N SER A 101 -24.90 4.32 -19.44
CA SER A 101 -24.88 3.28 -20.48
C SER A 101 -23.72 2.29 -20.32
N SER A 102 -23.98 1.00 -20.55
CA SER A 102 -23.06 -0.13 -20.32
C SER A 102 -21.65 0.04 -20.92
N ASN A 103 -21.54 0.49 -22.17
CA ASN A 103 -20.24 0.66 -22.84
C ASN A 103 -19.39 1.78 -22.20
N LYS A 104 -20.09 2.82 -21.77
CA LYS A 104 -19.53 4.01 -21.16
C LYS A 104 -19.02 3.68 -19.73
N ARG A 105 -19.72 2.78 -19.02
CA ARG A 105 -19.41 2.30 -17.66
C ARG A 105 -18.06 1.58 -17.51
N SER A 106 -17.65 0.76 -18.49
CA SER A 106 -16.34 0.08 -18.43
C SER A 106 -15.18 1.08 -18.42
N LEU A 107 -15.25 2.10 -19.30
CA LEU A 107 -14.24 3.16 -19.39
C LEU A 107 -14.19 4.04 -18.13
N SER A 108 -15.34 4.35 -17.51
CA SER A 108 -15.35 5.15 -16.28
C SER A 108 -14.77 4.39 -15.09
N HIS A 109 -15.05 3.08 -14.97
CA HIS A 109 -14.45 2.20 -13.97
C HIS A 109 -12.93 2.15 -14.11
N GLN A 110 -12.41 1.97 -15.32
CA GLN A 110 -10.97 1.95 -15.57
C GLN A 110 -10.30 3.29 -15.23
N ARG A 111 -10.94 4.42 -15.57
CA ARG A 111 -10.43 5.75 -15.20
C ARG A 111 -10.42 5.99 -13.70
N ALA A 112 -11.45 5.54 -12.97
CA ALA A 112 -11.50 5.66 -11.52
C ALA A 112 -10.40 4.83 -10.84
N TYR A 113 -10.15 3.62 -11.34
CA TYR A 113 -9.04 2.78 -10.89
C TYR A 113 -7.68 3.41 -11.19
N LEU A 114 -7.46 3.92 -12.40
CA LEU A 114 -6.21 4.61 -12.75
C LEU A 114 -5.98 5.87 -11.91
N ARG A 115 -7.03 6.62 -11.60
CA ARG A 115 -6.95 7.78 -10.69
C ARG A 115 -6.58 7.33 -9.27
N HIS A 116 -7.20 6.25 -8.78
CA HIS A 116 -6.89 5.68 -7.48
C HIS A 116 -5.42 5.28 -7.39
N LEU A 117 -4.94 4.46 -8.34
CA LEU A 117 -3.54 4.07 -8.44
C LEU A 117 -2.62 5.28 -8.59
N GLY A 118 -2.98 6.24 -9.45
CA GLY A 118 -2.22 7.46 -9.68
C GLY A 118 -2.04 8.29 -8.42
N SER A 119 -3.08 8.46 -7.59
CA SER A 119 -2.97 9.17 -6.33
C SER A 119 -2.03 8.46 -5.34
N LEU A 120 -2.12 7.12 -5.25
CA LEU A 120 -1.25 6.31 -4.40
C LEU A 120 0.22 6.39 -4.84
N THR A 121 0.49 6.22 -6.14
CA THR A 121 1.84 6.24 -6.71
C THR A 121 2.46 7.63 -6.63
N LEU A 122 1.71 8.69 -6.96
CA LEU A 122 2.21 10.06 -6.90
C LEU A 122 2.60 10.44 -5.48
N PHE A 123 1.71 10.20 -4.50
CA PHE A 123 2.01 10.53 -3.11
C PHE A 123 3.23 9.76 -2.60
N ARG A 124 3.33 8.47 -2.94
CA ARG A 124 4.46 7.66 -2.48
C ARG A 124 5.76 8.07 -3.17
N GLY A 125 5.70 8.30 -4.49
CA GLY A 125 6.83 8.72 -5.31
C GLY A 125 7.39 10.07 -4.88
N THR A 126 6.53 11.09 -4.70
CA THR A 126 6.96 12.42 -4.26
C THR A 126 7.57 12.38 -2.86
N SER A 127 6.98 11.62 -1.94
CA SER A 127 7.54 11.42 -0.59
C SER A 127 8.94 10.81 -0.64
N THR A 128 9.14 9.79 -1.47
CA THR A 128 10.44 9.12 -1.62
C THR A 128 11.48 9.99 -2.32
N LEU A 129 11.08 10.78 -3.32
CA LEU A 129 11.95 11.74 -4.00
C LEU A 129 12.36 12.88 -3.07
N ALA A 130 11.44 13.35 -2.21
CA ALA A 130 11.77 14.36 -1.20
C ALA A 130 12.78 13.83 -0.18
N LEU A 131 12.61 12.59 0.30
CA LEU A 131 13.58 11.92 1.18
C LEU A 131 14.93 11.76 0.49
N MET A 132 14.93 11.27 -0.76
CA MET A 132 16.13 11.10 -1.59
C MET A 132 16.87 12.44 -1.76
N GLY A 133 16.15 13.51 -2.11
CA GLY A 133 16.71 14.86 -2.28
C GLY A 133 17.29 15.41 -0.98
N SER A 134 16.60 15.22 0.15
CA SER A 134 17.11 15.61 1.47
C SER A 134 18.38 14.85 1.83
N CYS A 135 18.42 13.53 1.61
CA CYS A 135 19.58 12.69 1.94
C CYS A 135 20.78 13.00 1.02
N LEU A 136 20.55 13.26 -0.27
CA LEU A 136 21.59 13.68 -1.23
C LEU A 136 22.19 15.04 -0.85
N ASN A 137 21.36 16.00 -0.43
CA ASN A 137 21.85 17.30 0.00
C ASN A 137 22.77 17.18 1.22
N LEU A 138 22.40 16.34 2.19
CA LEU A 138 23.23 16.06 3.37
C LEU A 138 24.55 15.35 3.00
N HIS A 139 24.50 14.36 2.11
CA HIS A 139 25.70 13.64 1.66
C HIS A 139 26.71 14.56 0.97
N ILE A 140 26.23 15.55 0.20
CA ILE A 140 27.10 16.46 -0.57
C ILE A 140 27.56 17.67 0.26
N ASN A 141 26.70 18.25 1.12
CA ASN A 141 26.92 19.58 1.70
C ASN A 141 27.09 19.64 3.23
N ARG A 142 26.66 18.64 4.03
CA ARG A 142 26.63 18.77 5.50
C ARG A 142 26.77 17.44 6.24
N ASP A 143 27.93 17.25 6.87
CA ASP A 143 28.23 16.31 7.96
C ASP A 143 27.96 14.80 7.70
N PRO A 144 29.02 14.00 7.46
CA PRO A 144 28.91 12.54 7.29
C PRO A 144 28.20 11.81 8.46
N ALA A 145 28.25 12.39 9.66
CA ALA A 145 27.64 11.84 10.87
C ALA A 145 26.10 11.86 10.85
N LEU A 146 25.48 12.74 10.07
CA LEU A 146 24.02 12.78 9.94
C LEU A 146 23.53 11.80 8.87
N TRP A 147 24.29 11.62 7.79
CA TRP A 147 24.00 10.67 6.72
C TRP A 147 23.93 9.22 7.23
N THR A 148 24.85 8.81 8.10
CA THR A 148 24.85 7.44 8.66
C THR A 148 23.59 7.11 9.46
N LYS A 149 22.96 8.12 10.07
CA LYS A 149 21.68 7.96 10.81
C LYS A 149 20.47 7.87 9.87
N LEU A 150 20.52 8.51 8.70
CA LEU A 150 19.43 8.49 7.72
C LEU A 150 19.53 7.36 6.68
N ALA A 151 20.72 6.80 6.47
CA ALA A 151 20.94 5.73 5.49
C ALA A 151 19.99 4.51 5.66
N PRO A 152 19.69 4.02 6.89
CA PRO A 152 18.71 2.94 7.07
C PRO A 152 17.31 3.29 6.55
N SER A 153 16.91 4.55 6.68
CA SER A 153 15.61 5.05 6.25
C SER A 153 15.55 5.27 4.75
N PHE A 154 16.65 5.73 4.16
CA PHE A 154 16.81 5.87 2.73
C PHE A 154 16.65 4.54 2.00
N VAL A 155 17.38 3.51 2.45
CA VAL A 155 17.32 2.17 1.84
C VAL A 155 15.92 1.57 2.00
N PHE A 156 15.32 1.71 3.19
CA PHE A 156 13.95 1.26 3.44
C PHE A 156 12.94 1.92 2.49
N ALA A 157 13.02 3.24 2.33
CA ALA A 157 12.14 3.99 1.44
C ALA A 157 12.30 3.55 -0.03
N GLY A 158 13.52 3.31 -0.49
CA GLY A 158 13.82 2.82 -1.84
C GLY A 158 13.30 1.40 -2.08
N VAL A 159 13.58 0.46 -1.17
CA VAL A 159 13.07 -0.92 -1.27
C VAL A 159 11.54 -0.93 -1.33
N TRP A 160 10.90 -0.13 -0.48
CA TRP A 160 9.46 -0.02 -0.45
C TRP A 160 8.87 0.58 -1.73
N SER A 161 9.47 1.63 -2.29
CA SER A 161 8.94 2.31 -3.48
C SER A 161 9.17 1.54 -4.78
N VAL A 162 10.32 0.86 -4.90
CA VAL A 162 10.74 0.19 -6.13
C VAL A 162 10.17 -1.22 -6.23
N PHE A 163 10.05 -1.93 -5.10
CA PHE A 163 9.65 -3.33 -5.12
C PHE A 163 8.25 -3.53 -4.56
N ILE A 164 8.02 -3.13 -3.31
CA ILE A 164 6.80 -3.55 -2.60
C ILE A 164 5.56 -2.79 -3.09
N HIS A 165 5.66 -1.47 -3.27
CA HIS A 165 4.53 -0.66 -3.77
C HIS A 165 4.03 -1.08 -5.17
N PRO A 166 4.88 -1.22 -6.22
CA PRO A 166 4.42 -1.65 -7.53
C PRO A 166 3.97 -3.12 -7.55
N PHE A 167 4.58 -3.99 -6.74
CA PHE A 167 4.12 -5.37 -6.65
C PHE A 167 2.70 -5.47 -6.06
N THR A 168 2.45 -4.76 -4.95
CA THR A 168 1.19 -4.86 -4.20
C THR A 168 0.06 -4.03 -4.82
N ASN A 169 0.28 -2.73 -4.99
CA ASN A 169 -0.72 -1.82 -5.55
C ASN A 169 -0.79 -1.90 -7.08
N GLY A 170 0.33 -2.22 -7.75
CA GLY A 170 0.37 -2.34 -9.21
C GLY A 170 -0.12 -3.71 -9.68
N ILE A 171 0.64 -4.77 -9.41
CA ILE A 171 0.37 -6.11 -9.97
C ILE A 171 -0.82 -6.77 -9.27
N PHE A 172 -0.73 -6.95 -7.95
CA PHE A 172 -1.73 -7.71 -7.21
C PHE A 172 -3.13 -7.06 -7.27
N CYS A 173 -3.25 -5.75 -6.96
CA CYS A 173 -4.53 -5.06 -7.04
C CYS A 173 -5.10 -4.99 -8.48
N SER A 174 -4.26 -4.89 -9.51
CA SER A 174 -4.75 -4.89 -10.89
C SER A 174 -5.29 -6.26 -11.29
N CYS A 175 -4.61 -7.35 -10.93
CA CYS A 175 -5.12 -8.70 -11.16
C CYS A 175 -6.48 -8.91 -10.49
N VAL A 176 -6.62 -8.49 -9.23
CA VAL A 176 -7.89 -8.58 -8.50
C VAL A 176 -8.96 -7.71 -9.16
N TRP A 177 -8.62 -6.48 -9.57
CA TRP A 177 -9.55 -5.59 -10.25
C TRP A 177 -10.08 -6.18 -11.55
N TRP A 178 -9.17 -6.65 -12.41
CA TRP A 178 -9.51 -7.26 -13.69
C TRP A 178 -10.40 -8.48 -13.50
N ALA A 179 -10.03 -9.39 -12.58
CA ALA A 179 -10.82 -10.57 -12.26
C ALA A 179 -12.26 -10.22 -11.83
N VAL A 180 -12.43 -9.20 -10.99
CA VAL A 180 -13.75 -8.75 -10.52
C VAL A 180 -14.55 -8.05 -11.62
N THR A 181 -13.91 -7.33 -12.53
CA THR A 181 -14.60 -6.66 -13.64
C THR A 181 -14.93 -7.58 -14.81
N SER A 182 -14.24 -8.73 -14.94
CA SER A 182 -14.52 -9.75 -15.96
C SER A 182 -15.61 -10.74 -15.58
N LEU A 183 -15.97 -10.79 -14.29
CA LEU A 183 -17.09 -11.56 -13.74
C LEU A 183 -18.40 -10.77 -13.87
#